data_AF-A0A2D4HS01-F1
#
_entry.id   AF-A0A2D4HS01-F1
#
_cell.length_a   1.000
_cell.length_b   1.000
_cell.length_c   1.000
_cell.angle_alpha   90.00
_cell.angle_beta   90.00
_cell.angle_gamma   90.00
#
_symmetry.space_group_name_H-M   'P 1'
#
loop_
_entity.id
_entity.type
_entity.pdbx_description
1 polymer ?
#
loop_
_entity_poly.entity_id
_entity_poly.type
_entity_poly.pdbx_seq_one_letter_code
_entity_poly.pdbx_strand_id
1 'polypeptide(L)'
;ALVLEQCSELQKNQSDDKKFLQQCQNCVQFLERMKESLKENMPATLEKLQEQQKEYEILQTEISINQQIFSCLVLKALNMLESGEAENRTEFISRLTLLKEQWQSAVRMAHRKKIDIDSLVKQWQTFTTLLQDLTKFLMDTSNYIAAVKSQEKYHLDQIRNLNHKFKNK
;
A
#
# COMPACT_ATOMS: atom_id res chain seq x y z
N ALA A 1 -9.97 -11.51 -54.15
CA ALA A 1 -10.53 -11.65 -52.79
C ALA A 1 -9.48 -12.21 -51.81
N LEU A 2 -8.96 -13.43 -52.05
CA LEU A 2 -7.99 -14.10 -51.16
C LEU A 2 -6.75 -13.27 -50.74
N VAL A 3 -6.11 -12.55 -51.68
CA VAL A 3 -4.88 -11.77 -51.40
C VAL A 3 -5.16 -10.55 -50.51
N LEU A 4 -6.36 -9.95 -50.62
CA LEU A 4 -6.76 -8.82 -49.78
C LEU A 4 -7.13 -9.29 -48.37
N GLU A 5 -7.75 -10.46 -48.24
CA GLU A 5 -8.01 -11.12 -46.95
C GLU A 5 -6.71 -11.45 -46.24
N GLN A 6 -5.76 -12.08 -46.93
CA GLN A 6 -4.44 -12.41 -46.39
C GLN A 6 -3.65 -11.15 -45.99
N CYS A 7 -3.69 -10.08 -46.79
CA CYS A 7 -3.08 -8.80 -46.41
C CYS A 7 -3.76 -8.17 -45.18
N SER A 8 -5.08 -8.28 -45.07
CA SER A 8 -5.85 -7.74 -43.94
C SER A 8 -5.58 -8.51 -42.65
N GLU A 9 -5.46 -9.84 -42.73
CA GLU A 9 -5.04 -10.70 -41.61
C GLU A 9 -3.60 -10.40 -41.19
N LEU A 10 -2.67 -10.28 -42.14
CA LEU A 10 -1.29 -9.90 -41.85
C LEU A 10 -1.19 -8.52 -41.18
N GLN A 11 -1.96 -7.54 -41.65
CA GLN A 11 -2.01 -6.20 -41.04
C GLN A 11 -2.62 -6.22 -39.64
N LYS A 12 -3.68 -7.01 -39.44
CA LYS A 12 -4.33 -7.19 -38.14
C LYS A 12 -3.39 -7.87 -37.14
N ASN A 13 -2.74 -8.96 -37.53
CA ASN A 13 -1.76 -9.68 -36.72
C ASN A 13 -0.59 -8.75 -36.33
N GLN A 14 -0.06 -7.98 -37.28
CA GLN A 14 0.99 -7.00 -37.02
C GLN A 14 0.53 -5.89 -36.05
N SER A 15 -0.74 -5.49 -36.10
CA SER A 15 -1.31 -4.50 -35.16
C SER A 15 -1.49 -5.08 -33.75
N ASP A 16 -1.91 -6.35 -33.66
CA ASP A 16 -2.12 -7.06 -32.40
C ASP A 16 -0.78 -7.40 -31.70
N ASP A 17 0.29 -7.59 -32.46
CA ASP A 17 1.64 -7.82 -31.93
C ASP A 17 2.29 -6.53 -31.42
N LYS A 18 2.12 -5.41 -32.13
CA LYS A 18 2.54 -4.09 -31.63
C LYS A 18 1.83 -3.74 -30.32
N LYS A 19 0.52 -3.98 -30.25
CA LYS A 19 -0.26 -3.74 -29.03
C LYS A 19 0.19 -4.63 -27.87
N PHE A 20 0.48 -5.90 -28.14
CA PHE A 20 1.01 -6.83 -27.15
C PHE A 20 2.38 -6.40 -26.62
N LEU A 21 3.30 -6.01 -27.50
CA LEU A 21 4.61 -5.49 -27.11
C LEU A 21 4.49 -4.23 -26.23
N GLN A 22 3.59 -3.31 -26.57
CA GLN A 22 3.33 -2.13 -25.75
C GLN A 22 2.80 -2.51 -24.35
N GLN A 23 1.88 -3.47 -24.27
CA GLN A 23 1.36 -3.96 -22.98
C GLN A 23 2.48 -4.62 -22.14
N CYS A 24 3.36 -5.40 -22.78
CA CYS A 24 4.55 -5.96 -22.13
C CYS A 24 5.44 -4.87 -21.54
N GLN A 25 5.76 -3.84 -22.34
CA GLN A 25 6.58 -2.72 -21.89
C GLN A 25 5.95 -1.99 -20.71
N ASN A 26 4.67 -1.66 -20.79
CA ASN A 26 3.95 -0.99 -19.71
C ASN A 26 3.97 -1.83 -18.42
N CYS A 27 3.77 -3.14 -18.53
CA CYS A 27 3.79 -4.04 -17.38
C CYS A 27 5.18 -4.15 -16.74
N VAL A 28 6.25 -4.19 -17.56
CA VAL A 28 7.63 -4.21 -17.06
C VAL A 28 7.97 -2.89 -16.35
N GLN A 29 7.62 -1.74 -16.96
CA GLN A 29 7.81 -0.42 -16.34
C GLN A 29 7.06 -0.30 -15.01
N PHE A 30 5.82 -0.78 -14.96
CA PHE A 30 5.06 -0.79 -13.71
C PHE A 30 5.71 -1.69 -12.65
N LEU A 31 6.18 -2.88 -13.04
CA LEU A 31 6.88 -3.79 -12.14
C LEU A 31 8.15 -3.16 -11.57
N GLU A 32 8.93 -2.44 -12.37
CA GLU A 32 10.12 -1.72 -11.93
C GLU A 32 9.76 -0.59 -10.95
N ARG A 33 8.75 0.22 -11.28
CA ARG A 33 8.24 1.28 -10.39
C ARG A 33 7.77 0.73 -9.05
N MET A 34 7.04 -0.38 -9.06
CA MET A 34 6.60 -1.06 -7.86
C MET A 34 7.78 -1.61 -7.04
N LYS A 35 8.80 -2.19 -7.69
CA LYS A 35 10.02 -2.63 -6.99
C LYS A 35 10.77 -1.47 -6.36
N GLU A 36 10.75 -0.29 -6.98
CA GLU A 36 11.41 0.90 -6.43
C GLU A 36 10.67 1.42 -5.19
N SER A 37 9.34 1.57 -5.24
CA SER A 37 8.56 2.00 -4.07
C SER A 37 8.69 1.04 -2.89
N LEU A 38 8.92 -0.25 -3.15
CA LEU A 38 9.18 -1.25 -2.13
C LEU A 38 10.50 -1.02 -1.37
N LYS A 39 11.51 -0.39 -1.98
CA LYS A 39 12.80 -0.09 -1.33
C LYS A 39 12.75 1.06 -0.34
N GLU A 40 11.72 1.90 -0.41
CA GLU A 40 11.57 3.05 0.48
C GLU A 40 11.49 2.60 1.94
N ASN A 41 12.19 3.29 2.82
CA ASN A 41 12.13 3.00 4.26
C ASN A 41 10.80 3.45 4.86
N MET A 42 10.40 2.82 5.97
CA MET A 42 9.24 3.24 6.73
C MET A 42 9.50 4.62 7.38
N PRO A 43 8.61 5.61 7.23
CA PRO A 43 8.74 6.91 7.86
C PRO A 43 8.65 6.84 9.39
N ALA A 44 9.33 7.79 10.05
CA ALA A 44 9.38 7.87 11.51
C ALA A 44 8.29 8.78 12.14
N THR A 45 7.52 9.51 11.33
CA THR A 45 6.47 10.42 11.82
C THR A 45 5.10 9.98 11.32
N LEU A 46 4.05 10.27 12.09
CA LEU A 46 2.67 9.89 11.76
C LEU A 46 2.22 10.55 10.45
N GLU A 47 2.56 11.82 10.22
CA GLU A 47 2.15 12.56 9.02
C GLU A 47 2.70 11.88 7.76
N LYS A 48 3.99 11.54 7.77
CA LYS A 48 4.65 10.87 6.63
C LYS A 48 4.15 9.44 6.46
N LEU A 49 3.83 8.73 7.54
CA LEU A 49 3.22 7.41 7.47
C LEU A 49 1.83 7.47 6.82
N GLN A 50 1.04 8.50 7.11
CA GLN A 50 -0.28 8.71 6.51
C GLN A 50 -0.18 9.11 5.03
N GLU A 51 0.84 9.89 4.65
CA GLU A 51 1.15 10.17 3.24
C GLU A 51 1.49 8.87 2.50
N GLN A 52 2.44 8.08 3.04
CA GLN A 52 2.83 6.80 2.45
C GLN A 52 1.66 5.81 2.41
N GLN A 53 0.78 5.82 3.40
CA GLN A 53 -0.44 4.99 3.41
C GLN A 53 -1.32 5.27 2.18
N LYS A 54 -1.55 6.56 1.85
CA LYS A 54 -2.33 6.96 0.68
C LYS A 54 -1.65 6.56 -0.63
N GLU A 55 -0.33 6.72 -0.70
CA GLU A 55 0.45 6.29 -1.87
C GLU A 55 0.29 4.78 -2.11
N TYR A 56 0.31 3.97 -1.05
CA TYR A 56 0.10 2.53 -1.17
C TYR A 56 -1.34 2.12 -1.48
N GLU A 57 -2.34 2.93 -1.13
CA GLU A 57 -3.74 2.73 -1.58
C GLU A 57 -3.87 2.93 -3.09
N ILE A 58 -3.22 3.98 -3.62
CA ILE A 58 -3.14 4.23 -5.06
C ILE A 58 -2.41 3.06 -5.73
N LEU A 59 -1.24 2.69 -5.21
CA LEU A 59 -0.45 1.56 -5.74
C LEU A 59 -1.26 0.26 -5.77
N GLN A 60 -2.07 -0.03 -4.75
CA GLN A 60 -2.92 -1.22 -4.73
C GLN A 60 -3.97 -1.22 -5.86
N THR A 61 -4.53 -0.04 -6.16
CA THR A 61 -5.46 0.13 -7.27
C THR A 61 -4.75 -0.10 -8.60
N GLU A 62 -3.57 0.48 -8.78
CA GLU A 62 -2.75 0.28 -9.97
C GLU A 62 -2.30 -1.18 -10.13
N ILE A 63 -1.93 -1.86 -9.05
CA ILE A 63 -1.60 -3.29 -9.04
C ILE A 63 -2.79 -4.10 -9.56
N SER A 64 -4.01 -3.79 -9.10
CA SER A 64 -5.22 -4.51 -9.50
C SER A 64 -5.50 -4.37 -11.00
N ILE A 65 -5.33 -3.16 -11.55
CA ILE A 65 -5.46 -2.89 -12.99
C ILE A 65 -4.38 -3.65 -13.78
N ASN A 66 -3.12 -3.51 -13.36
CA ASN A 66 -2.01 -4.14 -14.07
C ASN A 66 -2.00 -5.67 -13.92
N GLN A 67 -2.60 -6.24 -12.87
CA GLN A 67 -2.79 -7.68 -12.72
C GLN A 67 -3.67 -8.27 -13.83
N GLN A 68 -4.71 -7.54 -14.26
CA GLN A 68 -5.55 -7.96 -15.37
C GLN A 68 -4.77 -7.93 -16.69
N ILE A 69 -4.03 -6.85 -16.93
CA ILE A 69 -3.15 -6.71 -18.11
C ILE A 69 -2.12 -7.84 -18.12
N PHE A 70 -1.45 -8.09 -16.99
CA PHE A 70 -0.47 -9.16 -16.84
C PHE A 70 -1.06 -10.54 -17.13
N SER A 71 -2.30 -10.79 -16.69
CA SER A 71 -2.98 -12.06 -16.95
C SER A 71 -3.26 -12.25 -18.46
N CYS A 72 -3.69 -11.20 -19.15
CA CYS A 72 -3.85 -11.22 -20.61
C CYS A 72 -2.51 -11.45 -21.34
N LEU A 73 -1.43 -10.82 -20.85
CA LEU A 73 -0.09 -11.01 -21.40
C LEU A 73 0.38 -12.46 -21.28
N VAL A 74 0.21 -13.06 -20.10
CA VAL A 74 0.56 -14.47 -19.86
C VAL A 74 -0.25 -15.39 -20.78
N LEU A 75 -1.55 -15.15 -20.94
CA LEU A 75 -2.39 -15.94 -21.86
C LEU A 75 -1.91 -15.84 -23.31
N LYS A 76 -1.67 -14.64 -23.83
CA LYS A 76 -1.15 -14.48 -25.20
C LYS A 76 0.23 -15.12 -25.35
N ALA A 77 1.12 -14.98 -24.36
CA ALA A 77 2.43 -15.63 -24.38
C ALA A 77 2.35 -17.17 -24.37
N LEU A 78 1.38 -17.74 -23.65
CA LEU A 78 1.12 -19.19 -23.68
C LEU A 78 0.60 -19.64 -25.05
N ASN A 79 -0.31 -18.88 -25.66
CA ASN A 79 -0.81 -19.19 -27.00
C ASN A 79 0.33 -19.19 -28.05
N MET A 80 1.25 -18.23 -27.98
CA MET A 80 2.44 -18.17 -28.86
C MET A 80 3.37 -19.38 -28.67
N LEU A 81 3.46 -19.90 -27.43
CA LEU A 81 4.21 -21.11 -27.14
C LEU A 81 3.55 -22.38 -27.69
N GLU A 82 2.21 -22.40 -27.76
CA GLU A 82 1.43 -23.50 -28.32
C GLU A 82 1.42 -23.49 -29.85
N SER A 83 1.35 -22.32 -30.47
CA SER A 83 1.36 -22.16 -31.94
C SER A 83 2.75 -22.32 -32.58
N GLY A 84 3.81 -22.37 -31.78
CA GLY A 84 5.18 -22.49 -32.27
C GLY A 84 5.77 -21.20 -32.86
N GLU A 85 5.12 -20.06 -32.62
CA GLU A 85 5.58 -18.73 -33.03
C GLU A 85 6.85 -18.26 -32.29
N ALA A 86 7.22 -18.94 -31.19
CA ALA A 86 8.42 -18.66 -30.43
C ALA A 86 9.67 -19.28 -31.08
N GLU A 87 10.50 -18.45 -31.69
CA GLU A 87 11.73 -18.83 -32.39
C GLU A 87 12.70 -19.63 -31.49
N ASN A 88 12.84 -19.24 -30.21
CA ASN A 88 13.53 -20.01 -29.17
C ASN A 88 12.60 -20.30 -27.99
N ARG A 89 11.86 -21.42 -28.09
CA ARG A 89 10.86 -21.84 -27.10
C ARG A 89 11.40 -21.90 -25.67
N THR A 90 12.59 -22.45 -25.47
CA THR A 90 13.17 -22.64 -24.13
C THR A 90 13.51 -21.30 -23.47
N GLU A 91 14.14 -20.39 -24.22
CA GLU A 91 14.44 -19.05 -23.74
C GLU A 91 13.17 -18.24 -23.44
N PHE A 92 12.16 -18.35 -24.32
CA PHE A 92 10.88 -17.68 -24.11
C PHE A 92 10.19 -18.17 -22.82
N ILE A 93 10.15 -19.49 -22.58
CA ILE A 93 9.61 -20.06 -21.35
C ILE A 93 10.36 -19.54 -20.12
N SER A 94 11.70 -19.50 -20.17
CA SER A 94 12.53 -18.99 -19.08
C SER A 94 12.20 -17.53 -18.75
N ARG A 95 12.12 -16.66 -19.78
CA ARG A 95 11.79 -15.24 -19.61
C ARG A 95 10.37 -15.01 -19.08
N LEU A 96 9.39 -15.76 -19.60
CA LEU A 96 7.99 -15.68 -19.13
C LEU A 96 7.86 -16.13 -17.67
N THR A 97 8.54 -17.22 -17.31
CA THR A 97 8.56 -17.75 -15.94
C THR A 97 9.17 -16.73 -14.98
N LEU A 98 10.34 -16.19 -15.31
CA LEU A 98 10.99 -15.15 -14.51
C LEU A 98 10.09 -13.93 -14.33
N LEU A 99 9.46 -13.45 -15.40
CA LEU A 99 8.56 -12.29 -15.31
C LEU A 99 7.37 -12.56 -14.38
N LYS A 100 6.76 -13.75 -14.48
CA LYS A 100 5.67 -14.18 -13.59
C LYS A 100 6.10 -14.26 -12.13
N GLU A 101 7.26 -14.82 -11.84
CA GLU A 101 7.79 -14.90 -10.49
C GLU A 101 8.06 -13.52 -9.91
N GLN A 102 8.72 -12.65 -10.67
CA GLN A 102 9.01 -11.29 -10.25
C GLN A 102 7.73 -10.48 -9.99
N TRP A 103 6.74 -10.61 -10.88
CA TRP A 103 5.43 -9.97 -10.71
C TRP A 103 4.76 -10.42 -9.42
N GLN A 104 4.59 -11.73 -9.23
CA GLN A 104 3.93 -12.30 -8.05
C GLN A 104 4.67 -11.97 -6.75
N SER A 105 6.01 -11.97 -6.77
CA SER A 105 6.81 -11.57 -5.62
C SER A 105 6.59 -10.10 -5.26
N ALA A 106 6.64 -9.21 -6.24
CA ALA A 106 6.47 -7.78 -6.01
C ALA A 106 5.04 -7.44 -5.51
N VAL A 107 4.00 -8.07 -6.07
CA VAL A 107 2.62 -7.92 -5.59
C VAL A 107 2.48 -8.36 -4.12
N ARG A 108 3.05 -9.52 -3.75
CA ARG A 108 3.03 -9.99 -2.35
C ARG A 108 3.76 -9.04 -1.41
N MET A 109 4.91 -8.54 -1.83
CA MET A 109 5.69 -7.58 -1.04
C MET A 109 4.93 -6.25 -0.87
N ALA A 110 4.28 -5.75 -1.91
CA ALA A 110 3.49 -4.52 -1.86
C ALA A 110 2.30 -4.67 -0.91
N HIS A 111 1.62 -5.81 -0.96
CA HIS A 111 0.53 -6.11 -0.03
C HIS A 111 1.01 -6.20 1.42
N ARG A 112 2.14 -6.88 1.67
CA ARG A 112 2.72 -6.96 3.03
C ARG A 112 3.10 -5.58 3.55
N LYS A 113 3.77 -4.77 2.73
CA LYS A 113 4.17 -3.41 3.12
C LYS A 113 2.96 -2.52 3.43
N LYS A 114 1.86 -2.65 2.68
CA LYS A 114 0.59 -1.96 3.00
C LYS A 114 0.05 -2.36 4.38
N ILE A 115 0.01 -3.67 4.67
CA ILE A 115 -0.43 -4.17 5.98
C ILE A 115 0.45 -3.59 7.11
N ASP A 116 1.76 -3.56 6.90
CA ASP A 116 2.71 -3.02 7.88
C ASP A 116 2.49 -1.51 8.09
N ILE A 117 2.30 -0.73 7.02
CA ILE A 117 1.98 0.70 7.09
C ILE A 117 0.67 0.93 7.84
N ASP A 118 -0.40 0.20 7.51
CA ASP A 118 -1.71 0.35 8.14
C ASP A 118 -1.65 0.04 9.64
N SER A 119 -0.95 -1.03 10.01
CA SER A 119 -0.72 -1.40 11.39
C SER A 119 0.06 -0.31 12.14
N LEU A 120 1.12 0.22 11.52
CA LEU A 120 1.96 1.24 12.15
C LEU A 120 1.21 2.57 12.31
N VAL A 121 0.43 3.01 11.31
CA VAL A 121 -0.43 4.19 11.41
C VAL A 121 -1.40 4.05 12.59
N LYS A 122 -2.07 2.90 12.71
CA LYS A 122 -3.01 2.64 13.81
C LYS A 122 -2.31 2.67 15.18
N GLN A 123 -1.11 2.10 15.29
CA GLN A 123 -0.32 2.13 16.52
C GLN A 123 0.08 3.56 16.90
N TRP A 124 0.56 4.36 15.94
CA TRP A 124 0.91 5.77 16.18
C TRP A 124 -0.28 6.63 16.59
N GLN A 125 -1.44 6.42 15.97
CA GLN A 125 -2.67 7.11 16.36
C GLN A 125 -3.06 6.76 17.81
N THR A 126 -3.01 5.46 18.15
CA THR A 126 -3.31 4.98 19.51
C THR A 126 -2.35 5.58 20.53
N PHE A 127 -1.05 5.56 20.24
CA PHE A 127 -0.02 6.16 21.10
C PHE A 127 -0.25 7.65 21.30
N THR A 128 -0.53 8.38 20.22
CA THR A 128 -0.81 9.83 20.25
C THR A 128 -2.00 10.15 21.15
N THR A 129 -3.10 9.39 21.02
CA THR A 129 -4.28 9.56 21.87
C THR A 129 -3.98 9.28 23.34
N LEU A 130 -3.33 8.15 23.64
CA LEU A 130 -2.97 7.81 25.02
C LEU A 130 -2.05 8.85 25.66
N LEU A 131 -1.10 9.39 24.90
CA LEU A 131 -0.21 10.45 25.37
C LEU A 131 -0.98 11.75 25.67
N GLN A 132 -1.94 12.12 24.83
CA GLN A 132 -2.81 13.28 25.04
C GLN A 132 -3.66 13.11 26.30
N ASP A 133 -4.28 11.95 26.48
CA ASP A 133 -5.09 11.63 27.65
C ASP A 133 -4.27 11.68 28.95
N LEU A 134 -3.07 11.08 28.94
CA LEU A 134 -2.16 11.11 30.07
C LEU A 134 -1.70 12.55 30.39
N THR A 135 -1.36 13.32 29.37
CA THR A 135 -0.94 14.72 29.53
C THR A 135 -2.06 15.55 30.16
N LYS A 136 -3.30 15.37 29.69
CA LYS A 136 -4.49 16.03 30.25
C LYS A 136 -4.73 15.61 31.69
N PHE A 137 -4.64 14.32 32.00
CA PHE A 137 -4.79 13.80 33.36
C PHE A 137 -3.76 14.39 34.33
N LEU A 138 -2.49 14.45 33.91
CA LEU A 138 -1.42 15.04 34.71
C LEU A 138 -1.62 16.55 34.93
N MET A 139 -2.06 17.27 33.90
CA MET A 139 -2.38 18.69 34.00
C MET A 139 -3.56 18.94 34.96
N ASP A 140 -4.65 18.19 34.82
CA ASP A 140 -5.81 18.26 35.71
C ASP A 140 -5.42 17.96 37.17
N THR A 141 -4.56 16.95 37.38
CA THR A 141 -4.05 16.59 38.71
C THR A 141 -3.16 17.69 39.30
N SER A 142 -2.26 18.26 38.50
CA SER A 142 -1.40 19.38 38.92
C SER A 142 -2.24 20.60 39.32
N ASN A 143 -3.24 20.95 38.49
CA ASN A 143 -4.17 22.05 38.76
C ASN A 143 -4.99 21.79 40.04
N TYR A 144 -5.44 20.56 40.27
CA TYR A 144 -6.14 20.17 41.51
C TYR A 144 -5.25 20.34 42.74
N ILE A 145 -4.00 19.85 42.69
CA ILE A 145 -3.03 19.99 43.78
C ILE A 145 -2.75 21.47 44.07
N ALA A 146 -2.58 22.30 43.03
CA ALA A 146 -2.37 23.74 43.19
C ALA A 146 -3.57 24.43 43.86
N ALA A 147 -4.79 24.11 43.45
CA ALA A 147 -6.01 24.64 44.07
C ALA A 147 -6.10 24.26 45.55
N VAL A 148 -5.89 22.99 45.90
CA VAL A 148 -5.91 22.51 47.29
C VAL A 148 -4.84 23.22 48.14
N LYS A 149 -3.63 23.42 47.61
CA LYS A 149 -2.54 24.12 48.33
C LYS A 149 -2.79 25.61 48.51
N SER A 150 -3.48 26.26 47.57
CA SER A 150 -3.77 27.70 47.61
C SER A 150 -4.85 28.09 48.63
N GLN A 151 -5.62 27.13 49.13
CA GLN A 151 -6.65 27.35 50.15
C GLN A 151 -6.11 26.95 51.53
N GLU A 152 -5.48 27.91 52.20
CA GLU A 152 -4.81 27.73 53.50
C GLU A 152 -5.72 27.33 54.67
N LYS A 153 -7.07 27.35 54.54
CA LYS A 153 -7.99 26.84 55.59
C LYS A 153 -9.27 26.26 54.99
N TYR A 154 -9.36 24.94 54.92
CA TYR A 154 -10.61 24.24 54.60
C TYR A 154 -11.29 23.70 55.86
N HIS A 155 -12.60 23.94 55.99
CA HIS A 155 -13.45 23.08 56.83
C HIS A 155 -13.62 21.72 56.14
N LEU A 156 -13.60 20.63 56.92
CA LEU A 156 -13.60 19.22 56.47
C LEU A 156 -14.60 18.89 55.35
N ASP A 157 -15.77 19.53 55.34
CA ASP A 157 -16.83 19.28 54.37
C ASP A 157 -16.48 19.75 52.94
N GLN A 158 -15.64 20.78 52.82
CA GLN A 158 -15.19 21.29 51.51
C GLN A 158 -14.12 20.37 50.89
N ILE A 159 -13.24 19.78 51.71
CA ILE A 159 -12.29 18.74 51.27
C ILE A 159 -13.06 17.51 50.79
N ARG A 160 -14.12 17.11 51.51
CA ARG A 160 -14.94 15.94 51.15
C ARG A 160 -15.62 16.13 49.78
N ASN A 161 -16.13 17.32 49.48
CA ASN A 161 -16.77 17.64 48.20
C ASN A 161 -15.78 17.67 47.02
N LEU A 162 -14.57 18.20 47.21
CA LEU A 162 -13.51 18.19 46.19
C LEU A 162 -13.06 16.77 45.84
N ASN A 163 -12.89 15.94 46.86
CA ASN A 163 -12.53 14.54 46.70
C ASN A 163 -13.62 13.76 45.94
N HIS A 164 -14.90 14.09 46.19
CA HIS A 164 -16.03 13.49 45.49
C HIS A 164 -16.08 13.89 44.01
N LYS A 165 -15.72 15.14 43.67
CA LYS A 165 -15.62 15.60 42.28
C LYS A 165 -14.47 14.94 41.53
N PHE A 166 -13.35 14.69 42.19
CA PHE A 166 -12.22 13.98 41.58
C PHE A 166 -12.54 12.51 41.34
N LYS A 167 -13.19 11.83 42.29
CA LYS A 167 -13.58 10.42 42.15
C LYS A 167 -14.60 10.14 41.05
N ASN A 168 -15.37 11.15 40.63
CA ASN A 168 -16.46 11.01 39.68
C ASN A 168 -16.14 11.59 38.28
N LYS A 169 -14.87 11.90 38.01
CA LYS A 169 -14.37 12.45 36.73
C LYS A 169 -13.52 11.41 36.02
#